data_AF-A0A146FST7-F1
#
_entry.id   AF-A0A146FST7-F1
#
_cell.length_a   1.000
_cell.length_b   1.000
_cell.length_c   1.000
_cell.angle_alpha   90.00
_cell.angle_beta   90.00
_cell.angle_gamma   90.00
#
_symmetry.space_group_name_H-M   'P 1'
#
loop_
_entity.id
_entity.type
_entity.pdbx_description
1 polymer ?
#
loop_
_entity_poly.entity_id
_entity_poly.type
_entity_poly.pdbx_seq_one_letter_code
_entity_poly.pdbx_strand_id
1 'polypeptide(L)'
;MRVLLCNGFAKKRGLNHYAPTAWSTQMTERTTIDMADSMLDDLPRLLLSLSSDILLGARAYYLKNIMHDWSDENRRRILSHITSAMEKGYSKLLLEDHIVPDQNAGARETLLDMTVVVWCPGIERTRRQWTELLQSVGLVIRNFWLPEGHAKGVIEAELLDARGI
;
A
#
# COMPACT_ATOMS: atom_id res chain seq x y z
N MET A 1 -7.68 -11.23 16.12
CA MET A 1 -6.56 -10.72 15.30
C MET A 1 -7.05 -9.44 14.62
N ARG A 2 -6.37 -8.30 14.80
CA ARG A 2 -6.79 -7.03 14.18
C ARG A 2 -6.00 -6.83 12.88
N VAL A 3 -6.70 -6.81 11.74
CA VAL A 3 -6.15 -6.51 10.41
C VAL A 3 -6.76 -5.17 9.99
N LEU A 4 -5.92 -4.22 9.58
CA LEU A 4 -6.40 -3.01 8.93
C LEU A 4 -6.48 -3.30 7.42
N LEU A 5 -7.69 -3.42 6.90
CA LEU A 5 -7.98 -3.44 5.47
C LEU A 5 -8.44 -2.03 5.09
N CYS A 6 -7.62 -1.35 4.29
CA CYS A 6 -7.89 -0.08 3.60
C CYS A 6 -8.53 1.02 4.46
N ASN A 7 -7.70 1.99 4.86
CA ASN A 7 -8.12 3.13 5.65
C ASN A 7 -9.20 3.96 4.91
N GLY A 8 -10.28 4.31 5.62
CA GLY A 8 -11.38 5.13 5.09
C GLY A 8 -12.63 4.37 4.62
N PHE A 9 -12.55 3.05 4.38
CA PHE A 9 -13.72 2.26 3.91
C PHE A 9 -14.52 1.61 5.05
N ALA A 10 -13.87 1.26 6.15
CA ALA A 10 -14.51 0.56 7.24
C ALA A 10 -14.20 1.22 8.58
N LYS A 11 -15.24 1.62 9.32
CA LYS A 11 -15.11 2.14 10.69
C LYS A 11 -15.27 1.00 11.68
N LYS A 12 -14.30 0.86 12.59
CA LYS A 12 -14.39 -0.11 13.67
C LYS A 12 -15.47 0.30 14.69
N ARG A 13 -16.42 -0.60 14.96
CA ARG A 13 -17.54 -0.40 15.91
C ARG A 13 -17.38 -1.23 17.18
N GLY A 14 -16.52 -2.25 17.18
CA GLY A 14 -16.29 -3.14 18.31
C GLY A 14 -15.10 -4.08 18.08
N LEU A 15 -14.91 -5.07 18.96
CA LEU A 15 -13.89 -6.09 18.77
C LEU A 15 -14.27 -6.97 17.57
N ASN A 16 -13.47 -6.93 16.49
CA ASN A 16 -13.73 -7.62 15.21
C ASN A 16 -15.04 -7.20 14.50
N HIS A 17 -15.67 -6.10 14.91
CA HIS A 17 -16.85 -5.54 14.25
C HIS A 17 -16.48 -4.28 13.47
N TYR A 18 -16.70 -4.31 12.17
CA TYR A 18 -16.44 -3.23 11.24
C TYR A 18 -17.74 -2.90 10.49
N ALA A 19 -18.01 -1.62 10.31
CA ALA A 19 -19.14 -1.14 9.51
C ALA A 19 -18.61 -0.30 8.34
N PRO A 20 -19.29 -0.31 7.18
CA PRO A 20 -19.02 0.62 6.09
C PRO A 20 -19.00 2.07 6.61
N THR A 21 -18.04 2.86 6.17
CA THR A 21 -18.12 4.32 6.29
C THR A 21 -19.14 4.87 5.31
N ALA A 22 -19.68 6.08 5.56
CA ALA A 22 -20.54 6.77 4.60
C ALA A 22 -19.89 6.87 3.20
N TRP A 23 -18.57 6.98 3.19
CA TRP A 23 -17.76 6.97 1.98
C TRP A 23 -17.78 5.64 1.23
N SER A 24 -17.54 4.52 1.92
CA SER A 24 -17.63 3.19 1.29
C SER A 24 -19.03 2.90 0.74
N THR A 25 -20.07 3.36 1.43
CA THR A 25 -21.46 3.24 0.96
C THR A 25 -21.67 4.03 -0.33
N GLN A 26 -21.21 5.29 -0.37
CA GLN A 26 -21.27 6.13 -1.57
C GLN A 26 -20.53 5.50 -2.75
N MET A 27 -19.39 4.86 -2.51
CA MET A 27 -18.62 4.17 -3.56
C MET A 27 -19.33 2.92 -4.09
N THR A 28 -20.02 2.16 -3.24
CA THR A 28 -20.82 0.99 -3.67
C THR A 28 -22.10 1.36 -4.43
N GLU A 29 -22.54 2.61 -4.31
CA GLU A 29 -23.72 3.14 -5.01
C GLU A 29 -23.37 3.72 -6.40
N ARG A 30 -22.08 3.87 -6.73
CA ARG A 30 -21.68 4.30 -8.08
C ARG A 30 -21.92 3.18 -9.08
N THR A 31 -22.54 3.53 -10.22
CA THR A 31 -22.83 2.60 -11.32
C THR A 31 -21.65 2.43 -12.29
N THR A 32 -20.65 3.30 -12.22
CA THR A 32 -19.42 3.23 -13.00
C THR A 32 -18.20 3.26 -12.07
N ILE A 33 -17.20 2.42 -12.36
CA ILE A 33 -15.82 2.63 -11.89
C ILE A 33 -15.23 3.66 -12.84
N ASP A 34 -15.65 4.92 -12.71
CA ASP A 34 -15.03 5.99 -13.47
C ASP A 34 -13.65 6.28 -12.87
N MET A 35 -12.62 5.72 -13.51
CA MET A 35 -11.23 5.84 -13.08
C MET A 35 -10.79 7.31 -12.95
N ALA A 36 -11.37 8.23 -13.73
CA ALA A 36 -11.07 9.65 -13.65
C ALA A 36 -11.59 10.32 -12.36
N ASP A 37 -12.84 10.02 -11.96
CA ASP A 37 -13.46 10.59 -10.74
C ASP A 37 -12.82 10.02 -9.46
N SER A 38 -12.47 8.73 -9.48
CA SER A 38 -11.72 8.11 -8.39
C SER A 38 -10.34 8.77 -8.16
N MET A 39 -9.75 9.35 -9.18
CA MET A 39 -8.39 9.88 -9.12
C MET A 39 -8.32 11.37 -8.75
N LEU A 40 -9.34 12.17 -9.10
CA LEU A 40 -9.33 13.61 -8.81
C LEU A 40 -9.93 13.93 -7.44
N ASP A 41 -11.01 13.25 -7.05
CA ASP A 41 -11.74 13.56 -5.81
C ASP A 41 -11.31 12.72 -4.60
N ASP A 42 -10.86 11.48 -4.82
CA ASP A 42 -10.61 10.54 -3.72
C ASP A 42 -9.14 10.55 -3.25
N LEU A 43 -8.19 10.90 -4.13
CA LEU A 43 -6.74 10.96 -3.84
C LEU A 43 -6.38 11.92 -2.68
N PRO A 44 -6.85 13.19 -2.68
CA PRO A 44 -6.57 14.12 -1.59
C PRO A 44 -7.22 13.68 -0.27
N ARG A 45 -8.39 13.01 -0.35
CA ARG A 45 -9.15 12.53 0.81
C ARG A 45 -8.51 11.29 1.45
N LEU A 46 -7.91 10.41 0.66
CA LEU A 46 -7.10 9.29 1.16
C LEU A 46 -5.90 9.80 1.96
N LEU A 47 -5.17 10.81 1.46
CA LEU A 47 -4.08 11.46 2.19
C LEU A 47 -4.53 12.10 3.52
N LEU A 48 -5.70 12.74 3.54
CA LEU A 48 -6.31 13.31 4.75
C LEU A 48 -6.83 12.23 5.73
N SER A 49 -7.34 11.11 5.24
CA SER A 49 -7.82 9.98 6.08
C SER A 49 -6.68 9.16 6.69
N LEU A 50 -5.53 9.08 6.02
CA LEU A 50 -4.37 8.33 6.50
C LEU A 50 -3.77 8.90 7.80
N SER A 51 -4.05 10.16 8.15
CA SER A 51 -3.52 10.81 9.34
C SER A 51 -4.45 10.74 10.57
N SER A 52 -5.77 10.55 10.41
CA SER A 52 -6.73 10.64 11.51
C SER A 52 -7.22 9.31 12.09
N ASP A 53 -7.18 8.21 11.34
CA ASP A 53 -7.84 6.93 11.73
C ASP A 53 -6.94 5.67 11.66
N ILE A 54 -5.61 5.83 11.69
CA ILE A 54 -4.73 4.66 11.65
C ILE A 54 -4.82 3.82 12.93
N LEU A 55 -5.14 2.53 12.80
CA LEU A 55 -5.22 1.62 13.94
C LEU A 55 -3.81 1.34 14.47
N LEU A 56 -3.54 1.73 15.72
CA LEU A 56 -2.27 1.45 16.39
C LEU A 56 -2.13 -0.05 16.74
N GLY A 57 -0.92 -0.59 16.57
CA GLY A 57 -0.56 -1.96 16.97
C GLY A 57 -1.34 -3.07 16.25
N ALA A 58 -1.76 -2.84 15.00
CA ALA A 58 -2.43 -3.89 14.22
C ALA A 58 -1.43 -5.02 13.88
N ARG A 59 -1.91 -6.27 13.77
CA ARG A 59 -1.03 -7.40 13.39
C ARG A 59 -0.54 -7.25 11.96
N ALA A 60 -1.38 -6.70 11.09
CA ALA A 60 -1.04 -6.43 9.70
C ALA A 60 -1.64 -5.10 9.22
N TYR A 61 -0.84 -4.36 8.46
CA TYR A 61 -1.24 -3.23 7.64
C TYR A 61 -1.13 -3.69 6.19
N TYR A 62 -2.22 -3.63 5.44
CA TYR A 62 -2.27 -4.14 4.07
C TYR A 62 -2.60 -3.01 3.09
N LEU A 63 -1.76 -2.84 2.08
CA LEU A 63 -1.97 -1.92 0.96
C LEU A 63 -1.95 -2.71 -0.35
N LYS A 64 -2.92 -2.47 -1.22
CA LYS A 64 -3.04 -3.13 -2.52
C LYS A 64 -3.19 -2.08 -3.61
N ASN A 65 -2.27 -2.05 -4.58
CA ASN A 65 -2.29 -1.08 -5.69
C ASN A 65 -2.47 0.36 -5.19
N ILE A 66 -1.75 0.73 -4.14
CA ILE A 66 -1.75 2.10 -3.61
C ILE A 66 -0.43 2.75 -3.93
N MET A 67 0.66 2.03 -3.67
CA MET A 67 1.98 2.63 -3.64
C MET A 67 2.47 3.00 -5.04
N HIS A 68 2.08 2.29 -6.10
CA HIS A 68 2.46 2.66 -7.46
C HIS A 68 1.94 4.02 -7.93
N ASP A 69 0.89 4.59 -7.34
CA ASP A 69 0.25 5.84 -7.80
C ASP A 69 0.98 7.13 -7.37
N TRP A 70 1.78 7.05 -6.31
CA TRP A 70 2.27 8.26 -5.64
C TRP A 70 3.62 8.73 -6.19
N SER A 71 4.17 9.84 -5.69
CA SER A 71 5.60 10.15 -5.85
C SER A 71 6.40 9.54 -4.71
N ASP A 72 7.71 9.37 -4.85
CA ASP A 72 8.53 8.79 -3.77
C ASP A 72 8.45 9.57 -2.45
N GLU A 73 8.28 10.88 -2.54
CA GLU A 73 8.05 11.74 -1.37
C GLU A 73 6.73 11.39 -0.68
N ASN A 74 5.63 11.30 -1.43
CA ASN A 74 4.32 10.95 -0.87
C ASN A 74 4.30 9.51 -0.34
N ARG A 75 4.98 8.57 -1.01
CA ARG A 75 5.14 7.19 -0.52
C ARG A 75 5.83 7.15 0.84
N ARG A 76 6.93 7.89 0.99
CA ARG A 76 7.63 7.98 2.27
C ARG A 76 6.73 8.54 3.36
N ARG A 77 5.93 9.56 3.07
CA ARG A 77 4.96 10.11 4.04
C ARG A 77 3.91 9.10 4.47
N ILE A 78 3.29 8.41 3.51
CA ILE A 78 2.29 7.35 3.77
C ILE A 78 2.91 6.24 4.63
N LEU A 79 4.07 5.74 4.23
CA LEU A 79 4.77 4.68 4.96
C LEU A 79 5.25 5.15 6.34
N SER A 80 5.64 6.41 6.50
CA SER A 80 6.03 6.98 7.80
C SER A 80 4.86 7.02 8.78
N HIS A 81 3.64 7.31 8.31
CA HIS A 81 2.44 7.20 9.14
C HIS A 81 2.13 5.75 9.53
N ILE A 82 2.33 4.80 8.61
CA ILE A 82 2.10 3.38 8.92
C ILE A 82 3.12 2.86 9.93
N THR A 83 4.40 3.16 9.71
CA THR A 83 5.48 2.73 10.60
C THR A 83 5.35 3.30 12.00
N SER A 84 4.83 4.52 12.16
CA SER A 84 4.54 5.10 13.49
C SER A 84 3.39 4.41 14.23
N ALA A 85 2.49 3.73 13.51
CA ALA A 85 1.40 2.96 14.09
C ALA A 85 1.77 1.49 14.39
N MET A 86 2.83 0.98 13.76
CA MET A 86 3.27 -0.42 13.88
C MET A 86 3.93 -0.73 15.22
N GLU A 87 3.71 -1.94 15.73
CA GLU A 87 4.38 -2.48 16.91
C GLU A 87 5.56 -3.37 16.47
N LYS A 88 6.77 -3.03 16.92
CA LYS A 88 8.00 -3.77 16.57
C LYS A 88 7.93 -5.22 17.06
N GLY A 89 8.33 -6.16 16.20
CA GLY A 89 8.28 -7.60 16.49
C GLY A 89 6.87 -8.23 16.41
N TYR A 90 5.83 -7.42 16.22
CA TYR A 90 4.45 -7.88 16.12
C TYR A 90 3.78 -7.50 14.79
N SER A 91 3.82 -6.23 14.39
CA SER A 91 3.15 -5.75 13.19
C SER A 91 3.92 -6.11 11.93
N LYS A 92 3.18 -6.48 10.88
CA LYS A 92 3.68 -6.66 9.51
C LYS A 92 3.06 -5.63 8.57
N LEU A 93 3.82 -5.17 7.60
CA LEU A 93 3.33 -4.45 6.43
C LEU A 93 3.27 -5.44 5.26
N LEU A 94 2.11 -5.51 4.60
CA LEU A 94 1.88 -6.33 3.42
C LEU A 94 1.53 -5.40 2.26
N LEU A 95 2.41 -5.32 1.25
CA LEU A 95 2.18 -4.52 0.04
C LEU A 95 1.91 -5.46 -1.12
N GLU A 96 0.71 -5.41 -1.68
CA GLU A 96 0.40 -6.08 -2.94
C GLU A 96 0.52 -5.09 -4.09
N ASP A 97 1.54 -5.27 -4.93
CA ASP A 97 1.83 -4.39 -6.07
C ASP A 97 2.55 -5.16 -7.19
N HIS A 98 2.79 -4.52 -8.34
CA HIS A 98 3.66 -5.11 -9.34
C HIS A 98 5.14 -4.98 -8.94
N ILE A 99 5.86 -6.08 -9.15
CA ILE A 99 7.27 -6.21 -8.83
C ILE A 99 8.00 -6.49 -10.14
N VAL A 100 8.54 -5.43 -10.72
CA VAL A 100 9.22 -5.48 -12.00
C VAL A 100 10.59 -6.17 -11.82
N PRO A 101 11.01 -7.04 -12.74
CA PRO A 101 12.38 -7.55 -12.74
C PRO A 101 13.41 -6.41 -12.79
N ASP A 102 14.52 -6.52 -12.07
CA ASP A 102 15.58 -5.49 -12.09
C ASP A 102 16.22 -5.33 -13.48
N GLN A 103 16.14 -6.35 -14.34
CA GLN A 103 16.63 -6.35 -15.71
C GLN A 103 15.69 -7.15 -16.61
N ASN A 104 15.68 -6.83 -17.91
CA ASN A 104 14.92 -7.56 -18.94
C ASN A 104 13.42 -7.71 -18.61
N ALA A 105 12.78 -6.63 -18.18
CA ALA A 105 11.34 -6.60 -18.00
C ALA A 105 10.62 -6.98 -19.31
N GLY A 106 9.57 -7.79 -19.20
CA GLY A 106 8.78 -8.20 -20.35
C GLY A 106 7.84 -7.10 -20.83
N ALA A 107 7.27 -7.29 -22.02
CA ALA A 107 6.35 -6.32 -22.62
C ALA A 107 5.15 -6.01 -21.71
N ARG A 108 4.69 -6.98 -20.91
CA ARG A 108 3.57 -6.80 -19.99
C ARG A 108 3.92 -5.87 -18.84
N GLU A 109 5.08 -6.07 -18.22
CA GLU A 109 5.57 -5.22 -17.12
C GLU A 109 5.79 -3.79 -17.61
N THR A 110 6.39 -3.63 -18.79
CA THR A 110 6.61 -2.30 -19.41
C THR A 110 5.29 -1.59 -19.75
N LEU A 111 4.30 -2.31 -20.28
CA LEU A 111 2.99 -1.72 -20.59
C LEU A 111 2.24 -1.27 -19.33
N LEU A 112 2.33 -2.04 -18.25
CA LEU A 112 1.76 -1.66 -16.95
C LEU A 112 2.42 -0.40 -16.39
N ASP A 113 3.75 -0.32 -16.43
CA ASP A 113 4.48 0.86 -15.96
C ASP A 113 4.14 2.12 -16.78
N MET A 114 4.08 1.99 -18.12
CA MET A 114 3.63 3.07 -19.00
C MET A 114 2.21 3.54 -18.64
N THR A 115 1.32 2.59 -18.31
CA THR A 115 -0.03 2.92 -17.87
C THR A 115 0.04 3.76 -16.59
N VAL A 116 0.72 3.29 -15.55
CA VAL A 116 0.87 4.03 -14.29
C VAL A 116 1.43 5.43 -14.51
N VAL A 117 2.49 5.59 -15.32
CA VAL A 117 3.13 6.90 -15.59
C VAL A 117 2.20 7.86 -16.35
N VAL A 118 1.34 7.36 -17.23
CA VAL A 118 0.36 8.18 -17.95
C VAL A 118 -0.73 8.73 -17.02
N TRP A 119 -1.14 7.94 -16.02
CA TRP A 119 -2.28 8.27 -15.16
C TRP A 119 -1.87 8.94 -13.84
N CYS A 120 -0.71 8.57 -13.30
CA CYS A 120 -0.29 8.91 -11.95
C CYS A 120 1.14 9.49 -11.95
N PRO A 121 1.52 10.29 -10.94
CA PRO A 121 2.91 10.75 -10.74
C PRO A 121 3.86 9.64 -10.26
N GLY A 122 3.53 8.38 -10.55
CA GLY A 122 4.15 7.20 -9.98
C GLY A 122 4.78 6.27 -11.00
N ILE A 123 5.31 5.15 -10.51
CA ILE A 123 6.00 4.12 -11.29
C ILE A 123 5.76 2.76 -10.66
N GLU A 124 5.81 1.73 -11.48
CA GLU A 124 6.01 0.35 -11.04
C GLU A 124 7.47 0.15 -10.59
N ARG A 125 7.70 -0.73 -9.61
CA ARG A 125 9.00 -0.83 -8.93
C ARG A 125 9.65 -2.18 -9.06
N THR A 126 10.97 -2.14 -9.17
CA THR A 126 11.80 -3.33 -9.04
C THR A 126 12.01 -3.73 -7.59
N ARG A 127 12.49 -4.96 -7.36
CA ARG A 127 12.83 -5.45 -6.00
C ARG A 127 13.84 -4.54 -5.30
N ARG A 128 14.86 -4.07 -6.03
CA ARG A 128 15.85 -3.12 -5.51
C ARG A 128 15.19 -1.82 -5.07
N GLN A 129 14.36 -1.22 -5.93
CA GLN A 129 13.68 0.05 -5.61
C GLN A 129 12.71 -0.10 -4.42
N TRP A 130 11.99 -1.23 -4.32
CA TRP A 130 11.17 -1.54 -3.16
C TRP A 130 11.99 -1.62 -1.87
N THR A 131 13.15 -2.29 -1.94
CA THR A 131 14.05 -2.43 -0.80
C THR A 131 14.56 -1.07 -0.32
N GLU A 132 15.04 -0.23 -1.24
CA GLU A 132 15.51 1.13 -0.95
C GLU A 132 14.41 2.01 -0.33
N LEU A 133 13.20 1.98 -0.89
CA LEU A 133 12.07 2.75 -0.37
C LEU A 133 11.69 2.33 1.05
N LEU A 134 11.55 1.02 1.30
CA LEU A 134 11.15 0.53 2.62
C LEU A 134 12.25 0.73 3.68
N GLN A 135 13.51 0.56 3.32
CA GLN A 135 14.63 0.87 4.22
C GLN A 135 14.66 2.34 4.61
N SER A 136 14.32 3.25 3.69
CA SER A 136 14.30 4.70 3.97
C SER A 136 13.31 5.13 5.05
N VAL A 137 12.35 4.26 5.40
CA VAL A 137 11.32 4.48 6.43
C VAL A 137 11.44 3.48 7.60
N GLY A 138 12.60 2.81 7.75
CA GLY A 138 12.86 1.92 8.88
C GLY A 138 12.21 0.54 8.80
N LEU A 139 11.81 0.10 7.59
CA LEU A 139 11.28 -1.23 7.33
C LEU A 139 12.34 -2.13 6.69
N VAL A 140 12.30 -3.41 7.05
CA VAL A 140 13.08 -4.48 6.41
C VAL A 140 12.14 -5.45 5.71
N ILE A 141 12.44 -5.78 4.46
CA ILE A 141 11.70 -6.79 3.71
C ILE A 141 12.09 -8.17 4.22
N ARG A 142 11.09 -8.98 4.58
CA ARG A 142 11.25 -10.37 4.99
C ARG A 142 11.07 -11.33 3.83
N ASN A 143 10.11 -11.04 2.95
CA ASN A 143 9.88 -11.89 1.79
C ASN A 143 9.22 -11.14 0.61
N PHE A 144 9.45 -11.69 -0.57
CA PHE A 144 8.70 -11.38 -1.79
C PHE A 144 7.90 -12.61 -2.20
N TRP A 145 6.59 -12.58 -1.99
CA TRP A 145 5.67 -13.63 -2.39
C TRP A 145 5.23 -13.40 -3.83
N LEU A 146 5.87 -14.09 -4.77
CA LEU A 146 5.65 -13.94 -6.22
C LEU A 146 5.20 -15.27 -6.83
N PRO A 147 3.91 -15.40 -7.22
CA PRO A 147 3.45 -16.55 -7.98
C PRO A 147 4.17 -16.65 -9.34
N GLU A 148 4.51 -17.86 -9.76
CA GLU A 148 5.16 -18.08 -11.07
C GLU A 148 4.33 -17.49 -12.22
N GLY A 149 5.00 -16.77 -13.13
CA GLY A 149 4.34 -16.16 -14.29
C GLY A 149 3.59 -14.85 -14.01
N HIS A 150 3.51 -14.39 -12.75
CA HIS A 150 2.82 -13.15 -12.38
C HIS A 150 3.81 -12.08 -11.92
N ALA A 151 3.73 -10.87 -12.50
CA ALA A 151 4.48 -9.72 -12.00
C ALA A 151 3.88 -9.14 -10.71
N LYS A 152 2.62 -9.49 -10.41
CA LYS A 152 1.98 -9.03 -9.18
C LYS A 152 2.37 -9.96 -8.03
N GLY A 153 2.85 -9.37 -6.94
CA GLY A 153 3.27 -10.10 -5.75
C GLY A 153 2.90 -9.40 -4.46
N VAL A 154 3.17 -10.06 -3.34
CA VAL A 154 3.05 -9.47 -2.01
C VAL A 154 4.44 -9.31 -1.40
N ILE A 155 4.76 -8.09 -1.00
CA ILE A 155 5.97 -7.76 -0.24
C ILE A 155 5.60 -7.79 1.23
N GLU A 156 6.31 -8.61 1.99
CA GLU A 156 6.16 -8.69 3.44
C GLU A 156 7.32 -7.96 4.10
N ALA A 157 7.01 -6.95 4.93
CA ALA A 157 7.99 -6.13 5.62
C ALA A 157 7.66 -5.92 7.09
N GLU A 158 8.68 -5.65 7.89
CA GLU A 158 8.59 -5.44 9.34
C GLU A 158 9.47 -4.28 9.77
N LEU A 159 9.20 -3.70 10.94
CA LEU A 159 10.11 -2.69 11.51
C LEU A 159 11.48 -3.29 11.79
N LEU A 160 12.54 -2.58 11.42
CA LEU A 160 13.93 -3.01 11.63
C LEU A 160 14.19 -3.24 13.14
N ASP A 161 14.54 -4.46 13.55
CA ASP A 161 14.90 -4.75 14.95
C ASP A 161 16.24 -4.07 15.32
N ALA A 162 16.44 -3.73 16.60
CA ALA A 162 17.72 -3.21 17.09
C ALA A 162 18.85 -4.26 17.01
N ARG A 163 18.49 -5.54 16.86
CA ARG A 163 19.40 -6.66 16.63
C ARG A 163 19.65 -6.84 15.13
N GLY A 164 20.21 -5.82 14.49
CA GLY A 164 20.52 -5.81 13.06
C GLY A 164 21.63 -6.78 12.64
N ILE A 165 21.47 -8.08 12.94
CA ILE A 165 22.30 -9.20 12.46
C ILE A 165 21.39 -10.40 12.24
#